data_AF-A0A7Y3DIW4-F1
#
_entry.id   AF-A0A7Y3DIW4-F1
#
_cell.length_a   1.000
_cell.length_b   1.000
_cell.length_c   1.000
_cell.angle_alpha   90.00
_cell.angle_beta   90.00
_cell.angle_gamma   90.00
#
_symmetry.space_group_name_H-M   'P 1'
#
loop_
_entity.id
_entity.type
_entity.pdbx_description
1 polymer ?
#
loop_
_entity_poly.entity_id
_entity_poly.type
_entity_poly.pdbx_seq_one_letter_code
_entity_poly.pdbx_strand_id
1 'polypeptide(L)' 'MTDAFVVGYGNDLRSDDGAGRWVADEIEGRALPGVAVRSISQLTPELALDIAGRDVVVFVDADVDVSE' A
#
# COMPACT_ATOMS: atom_id res chain seq x y z
N MET A 1 -20.52 0.65 -4.01
CA MET A 1 -19.37 1.40 -3.46
C MET A 1 -18.18 0.50 -3.66
N THR A 2 -17.12 0.98 -4.32
CA THR A 2 -15.96 0.14 -4.66
C THR A 2 -15.21 -0.27 -3.40
N ASP A 3 -14.93 -1.56 -3.23
CA ASP A 3 -14.05 -2.07 -2.19
C ASP A 3 -12.60 -2.02 -2.67
N ALA A 4 -11.88 -0.99 -2.23
CA ALA A 4 -10.49 -0.76 -2.57
C ALA A 4 -9.57 -1.18 -1.43
N PHE A 5 -8.45 -1.81 -1.78
CA PHE A 5 -7.40 -2.18 -0.84
C PHE A 5 -6.07 -1.56 -1.24
N VAL A 6 -5.49 -0.74 -0.36
CA VAL A 6 -4.21 -0.07 -0.58
C VAL A 6 -3.13 -0.75 0.26
N VAL A 7 -2.03 -1.12 -0.36
CA VAL A 7 -0.88 -1.75 0.29
C VAL A 7 0.36 -0.92 0.00
N GLY A 8 0.77 -0.13 0.99
CA GLY A 8 2.05 0.56 0.98
C GLY A 8 3.13 -0.35 1.57
N TYR A 9 4.23 -0.50 0.85
CA TYR A 9 5.37 -1.26 1.34
C TYR A 9 6.70 -0.59 1.10
N GLY A 10 7.74 -1.04 1.81
CA GLY A 10 9.07 -0.45 1.79
C GLY A 10 9.79 -0.45 3.14
N ASN A 11 11.05 -0.02 3.17
CA ASN A 11 11.89 -0.01 4.38
C ASN A 11 12.18 1.40 4.89
N ASP A 12 11.57 1.77 6.03
CA ASP A 12 11.79 3.08 6.68
C ASP A 12 13.25 3.33 7.09
N LEU A 13 14.09 2.29 7.14
CA LEU A 13 15.52 2.40 7.43
C LEU A 13 16.38 2.70 6.18
N ARG A 14 15.78 2.66 4.99
CA ARG A 14 16.45 2.89 3.70
C ARG A 14 16.02 4.21 3.06
N SER A 15 15.87 5.25 3.88
CA SER A 15 15.45 6.60 3.45
C SER A 15 14.13 6.54 2.66
N ASP A 16 14.18 6.89 1.38
CA ASP A 16 12.99 7.12 0.56
C ASP A 16 12.32 5.81 0.14
N ASP A 17 12.97 4.66 0.38
CA ASP A 17 12.36 3.33 0.26
C ASP A 17 11.11 3.20 1.15
N GLY A 18 11.01 3.97 2.24
CA GLY A 18 9.81 4.03 3.10
C GLY A 18 8.62 4.80 2.51
N ALA A 19 8.74 5.40 1.31
CA ALA A 19 7.71 6.25 0.74
C ALA A 19 6.37 5.53 0.53
N GLY A 20 6.39 4.25 0.12
CA GLY A 20 5.17 3.46 -0.05
C GLY A 20 4.39 3.33 1.26
N ARG A 21 5.09 3.08 2.38
CA ARG A 21 4.49 3.01 3.73
C ARG A 21 3.97 4.36 4.20
N TRP A 22 4.72 5.44 3.97
CA TRP A 22 4.25 6.79 4.29
C TRP A 22 2.94 7.14 3.56
N VAL A 23 2.82 6.81 2.27
CA VAL A 23 1.58 7.02 1.51
C VAL A 23 0.42 6.21 2.08
N ALA A 24 0.65 4.96 2.47
CA ALA A 24 -0.40 4.14 3.10
C ALA A 24 -0.87 4.75 4.43
N ASP A 25 0.04 5.15 5.31
CA ASP A 25 -0.32 5.76 6.60
C ASP A 25 -1.16 7.05 6.40
N GLU A 26 -0.82 7.88 5.41
CA GLU A 26 -1.59 9.07 5.05
C GLU A 26 -2.99 8.77 4.49
N ILE A 27 -3.14 7.69 3.72
CA ILE A 27 -4.45 7.26 3.21
C ILE A 27 -5.31 6.70 4.34
N GLU A 28 -4.72 5.91 5.25
CA GLU A 28 -5.41 5.39 6.42
C GLU A 28 -5.94 6.51 7.31
N GLY A 29 -5.12 7.54 7.56
CA GLY A 29 -5.50 8.71 8.36
C GLY A 29 -6.68 9.53 7.80
N ARG A 30 -7.00 9.39 6.52
CA ARG A 30 -8.17 10.05 5.88
C ARG A 30 -9.48 9.32 6.11
N ALA A 31 -9.45 8.08 6.62
CA ALA A 31 -10.63 7.26 6.89
C ALA A 31 -11.64 7.21 5.72
N LEU A 32 -11.13 7.00 4.51
CA LEU A 32 -11.95 6.99 3.30
C LEU A 32 -12.94 5.81 3.32
N PRO A 33 -14.24 6.05 3.05
CA PRO A 33 -15.21 4.97 3.03
C PRO A 33 -14.88 3.96 1.93
N GLY A 34 -14.85 2.67 2.28
CA GLY A 34 -14.62 1.58 1.33
C GLY A 34 -13.16 1.39 0.92
N VAL A 35 -12.23 2.04 1.63
CA VAL A 35 -10.78 1.87 1.43
C VAL A 35 -10.20 1.17 2.66
N ALA A 36 -9.74 -0.06 2.47
CA ALA A 36 -8.89 -0.75 3.43
C ALA A 36 -7.43 -0.44 3.13
N VAL A 37 -6.59 -0.36 4.17
CA VAL A 37 -5.17 0.01 4.03
C VAL A 37 -4.26 -0.94 4.82
N ARG A 38 -3.08 -1.23 4.27
CA ARG A 38 -1.95 -1.89 4.93
C ARG A 38 -0.66 -1.12 4.67
N SER A 39 0.11 -0.92 5.73
CA SER A 39 1.47 -0.38 5.71
C SER A 39 2.41 -1.46 6.26
N ILE A 40 3.23 -2.06 5.39
CA ILE A 40 4.04 -3.25 5.73
C ILE A 40 5.45 -3.15 5.18
N SER A 41 6.44 -3.76 5.82
CA SER A 41 7.83 -3.68 5.34
C SER A 41 8.09 -4.49 4.06
N GLN A 42 7.36 -5.60 3.87
CA GLN A 42 7.53 -6.50 2.73
C GLN A 42 6.18 -7.12 2.35
N LEU A 43 6.02 -7.43 1.06
CA LEU A 43 4.90 -8.24 0.58
C LEU A 43 5.10 -9.70 0.96
N THR A 44 4.10 -10.30 1.59
CA THR A 44 4.11 -11.73 1.96
C THR A 44 3.00 -12.49 1.24
N PRO A 45 3.15 -13.81 1.01
CA PRO A 45 2.13 -14.62 0.34
C PRO A 45 0.75 -14.59 1.03
N GLU A 46 0.72 -14.39 2.35
CA GLU A 46 -0.51 -14.34 3.16
C GLU A 46 -1.42 -13.18 2.76
N LEU A 47 -0.86 -12.10 2.21
CA LEU A 47 -1.60 -10.94 1.72
C LEU A 47 -2.58 -11.31 0.59
N ALA A 48 -2.35 -12.42 -0.12
CA ALA A 48 -3.29 -12.93 -1.12
C ALA A 48 -4.70 -13.16 -0.54
N LEU A 49 -4.80 -13.50 0.75
CA LEU A 49 -6.08 -13.67 1.43
C LEU A 49 -6.81 -12.34 1.64
N ASP A 50 -6.08 -11.26 1.90
CA ASP A 50 -6.66 -9.92 2.08
C ASP A 50 -7.07 -9.28 0.74
N ILE A 51 -6.38 -9.66 -0.34
CA ILE A 51 -6.62 -9.25 -1.73
C ILE A 51 -7.84 -9.97 -2.32
N ALA A 52 -8.08 -11.22 -1.92
CA ALA A 52 -9.14 -12.03 -2.50
C ALA A 52 -10.52 -11.38 -2.33
N GLY A 53 -11.20 -11.13 -3.45
CA GLY A 53 -12.55 -10.57 -3.48
C GLY A 53 -12.64 -9.05 -3.43
N ARG A 54 -11.51 -8.32 -3.44
CA ARG A 54 -11.50 -6.85 -3.58
C ARG A 54 -11.82 -6.45 -5.02
N ASP A 55 -12.50 -5.31 -5.20
CA ASP A 55 -12.76 -4.75 -6.52
C ASP A 55 -11.48 -4.16 -7.14
N VAL A 56 -10.66 -3.51 -6.30
CA VAL A 56 -9.43 -2.83 -6.70
C VAL A 56 -8.36 -3.03 -5.63
N VAL A 57 -7.14 -3.33 -6.05
CA VAL A 57 -5.96 -3.33 -5.18
C VAL A 57 -4.92 -2.37 -5.75
N VAL A 58 -4.38 -1.50 -4.89
CA VAL A 58 -3.33 -0.52 -5.20
C VAL A 58 -2.10 -0.86 -4.39
N PHE A 59 -1.01 -1.19 -5.08
CA PHE A 59 0.31 -1.35 -4.47
C PHE A 59 1.09 -0.05 -4.59
N VAL A 60 1.75 0.35 -3.51
CA VAL A 60 2.55 1.58 -3.47
C VAL A 60 3.95 1.24 -2.97
N ASP A 61 4.95 1.61 -3.76
CA ASP A 61 6.37 1.35 -3.54
C ASP A 61 7.19 2.57 -3.95
N ALA A 62 8.42 2.65 -3.46
CA ALA A 62 9.41 3.57 -3.97
C ALA A 62 10.11 2.95 -5.18
N ASP A 63 10.27 3.73 -6.25
CA ASP A 63 11.08 3.33 -7.41
C ASP A 63 12.12 4.41 -7.72
N VAL A 64 13.31 3.97 -8.11
CA VAL A 64 14.42 4.83 -8.54
C VAL A 64 14.41 5.06 -10.05
N ASP A 65 13.76 4.17 -10.80
CA ASP A 65 13.62 4.24 -12.26
C ASP A 65 12.25 4.83 -12.63
N VAL A 66 12.07 6.13 -12.37
CA VAL A 66 10.94 6.86 -12.93
C VAL A 66 11.18 6.99 -14.44
N SER A 67 10.51 6.15 -15.24
CA SER A 67 10.51 6.31 -16.69
C SER A 67 9.69 7.57 -17.05
N GLU A 68 10.30 8.47 -17.85
CA GLU A 68 9.68 9.71 -18.35
C GLU A 68 8.44 9.47 -19.22
#